data_AF-A0A1C6K4B4-F1
#
_entry.id   AF-A0A1C6K4B4-F1
#
_cell.length_a   1.000
_cell.length_b   1.000
_cell.length_c   1.000
_cell.angle_alpha   90.00
_cell.angle_beta   90.00
_cell.angle_gamma   90.00
#
_symmetry.space_group_name_H-M   'P 1'
#
loop_
_entity.id
_entity.type
_entity.pdbx_description
1 polymer ?
#
loop_
_entity_poly.entity_id
_entity_poly.type
_entity_poly.pdbx_seq_one_letter_code
_entity_poly.pdbx_strand_id
1 'polypeptide(L)'
;MRYKPERALTLIQVKKSVPDIIQRPPVPVPSKNSLDWINKNFKYEQDHLHPYDRFDGSKPVSVTMDAWRRWRGNRNRLPNLQLLEGRSNGSKNDMPLIEYYNDMNDDQKAEFRKQAFIPDGIGLELEHFEEFYEKRKALLTSKIRQLLG
;
A
#
# COMPACT_ATOMS: atom_id res chain seq x y z
N MET A 1 26.54 38.85 -53.31
CA MET A 1 27.18 38.30 -52.08
C MET A 1 26.62 36.89 -51.89
N ARG A 2 27.34 35.83 -52.29
CA ARG A 2 28.46 35.11 -51.63
C ARG A 2 28.03 34.25 -50.41
N TYR A 3 28.41 32.98 -50.49
CA TYR A 3 28.21 31.87 -49.57
C TYR A 3 29.13 31.97 -48.31
N LYS A 4 28.55 31.68 -47.12
CA LYS A 4 29.02 31.07 -45.83
C LYS A 4 30.52 31.12 -45.40
N PRO A 5 30.90 31.13 -44.08
CA PRO A 5 30.54 30.05 -43.12
C PRO A 5 30.51 30.31 -41.58
N GLU A 6 29.90 29.34 -40.89
CA GLU A 6 30.24 28.69 -39.59
C GLU A 6 30.62 29.53 -38.34
N ARG A 7 29.85 29.32 -37.26
CA ARG A 7 30.41 28.90 -35.96
C ARG A 7 29.36 28.23 -35.06
N ALA A 8 29.72 27.03 -34.62
CA ALA A 8 28.99 26.13 -33.73
C ALA A 8 28.82 26.69 -32.30
N LEU A 9 27.80 26.23 -31.58
CA LEU A 9 27.95 25.33 -30.41
C LEU A 9 26.62 25.14 -29.64
N THR A 10 26.31 23.85 -29.44
CA THR A 10 25.54 23.22 -28.34
C THR A 10 24.03 23.45 -28.17
N LEU A 11 23.27 22.50 -28.73
CA LEU A 11 21.97 22.03 -28.21
C LEU A 11 22.21 21.20 -26.94
N ILE A 12 21.89 21.75 -25.77
CA ILE A 12 21.76 20.95 -24.54
C ILE A 12 20.37 20.32 -24.54
N GLN A 13 20.33 19.06 -24.94
CA GLN A 13 19.16 18.20 -24.86
C GLN A 13 19.00 17.76 -23.41
N VAL A 14 18.20 18.47 -22.62
CA VAL A 14 17.80 18.00 -21.29
C VAL A 14 16.79 16.87 -21.49
N LYS A 15 17.29 15.64 -21.63
CA LYS A 15 16.50 14.43 -21.34
C LYS A 15 16.15 14.49 -19.85
N LYS A 16 14.96 14.99 -19.51
CA LYS A 16 14.36 14.72 -18.21
C LYS A 16 14.03 13.23 -18.20
N SER A 17 14.92 12.45 -17.58
CA SER A 17 14.67 11.07 -17.19
C SER A 17 13.45 11.08 -16.28
N VAL A 18 12.29 10.70 -16.81
CA VAL A 18 11.12 10.35 -16.00
C VAL A 18 11.50 9.04 -15.30
N PRO A 19 11.50 8.95 -13.96
CA PRO A 19 11.76 7.69 -13.27
C PRO A 19 10.69 6.67 -13.70
N ASP A 20 11.09 5.42 -13.92
CA ASP A 20 10.23 4.33 -14.34
C ASP A 20 8.96 4.27 -13.49
N ILE A 21 7.87 4.81 -14.04
CA ILE A 21 6.52 4.59 -13.51
C ILE A 21 6.30 3.10 -13.67
N ILE A 22 6.18 2.39 -12.55
CA ILE A 22 5.84 0.98 -12.46
C ILE A 22 4.54 0.78 -13.25
N GLN A 23 4.65 0.36 -14.51
CA GLN A 23 3.50 -0.08 -15.31
C GLN A 23 3.02 -1.39 -14.69
N ARG A 24 2.13 -1.30 -13.71
CA ARG A 24 1.35 -2.46 -13.30
C ARG A 24 0.40 -2.81 -14.45
N PRO A 25 0.31 -4.10 -14.85
CA PRO A 25 -0.61 -4.52 -15.89
C PRO A 25 -2.07 -4.20 -15.50
N PRO A 26 -2.97 -4.03 -16.49
CA PRO A 26 -4.37 -3.68 -16.23
C PRO A 26 -5.05 -4.71 -15.32
N VAL A 27 -5.89 -4.20 -14.41
CA VAL A 27 -6.61 -4.99 -13.41
C VAL A 27 -7.64 -5.89 -14.13
N PRO A 28 -7.67 -7.21 -13.84
CA PRO A 28 -8.66 -8.10 -14.43
C PRO A 28 -10.08 -7.76 -13.95
N VAL A 29 -11.05 -7.77 -14.86
CA VAL A 29 -12.48 -7.65 -14.57
C VAL A 29 -12.95 -8.95 -13.90
N PRO A 30 -13.71 -8.90 -12.79
CA PRO A 30 -14.06 -10.13 -12.07
C PRO A 30 -14.98 -11.05 -12.90
N SER A 31 -14.49 -12.26 -13.14
CA SER A 31 -15.21 -13.40 -13.74
C SER A 31 -15.96 -14.18 -12.65
N LYS A 32 -17.07 -14.83 -13.02
CA LYS A 32 -17.99 -15.57 -12.12
C LYS A 32 -17.43 -16.86 -11.49
N ASN A 33 -16.13 -17.17 -11.62
CA ASN A 33 -15.49 -18.36 -11.03
C ASN A 33 -14.57 -18.00 -9.84
N SER A 34 -14.66 -18.78 -8.75
CA SER A 34 -14.14 -18.49 -7.40
C SER A 34 -12.61 -18.42 -7.23
N LEU A 35 -11.84 -18.51 -8.31
CA LEU A 35 -10.36 -18.52 -8.30
C LEU A 35 -9.72 -17.48 -9.24
N ASP A 36 -10.51 -16.66 -9.95
CA ASP A 36 -9.99 -15.69 -10.95
C ASP A 36 -9.50 -14.37 -10.35
N TRP A 37 -9.55 -14.20 -9.01
CA TRP A 37 -9.14 -12.98 -8.32
C TRP A 37 -7.66 -12.97 -7.92
N ILE A 38 -6.98 -14.12 -7.92
CA ILE A 38 -5.53 -14.23 -7.74
C ILE A 38 -4.88 -14.28 -9.11
N ASN A 39 -4.01 -13.32 -9.40
CA ASN A 39 -3.19 -13.37 -10.59
C ASN A 39 -2.09 -14.43 -10.38
N LYS A 40 -2.23 -15.57 -11.05
CA LYS A 40 -1.31 -16.72 -10.93
C LYS A 40 0.14 -16.41 -11.32
N ASN A 41 0.37 -15.30 -12.01
CA ASN A 41 1.72 -14.84 -12.37
C ASN A 41 2.43 -14.10 -11.23
N PHE A 42 1.70 -13.75 -10.16
CA PHE A 42 2.27 -13.12 -8.98
C PHE A 42 2.47 -14.12 -7.85
N LYS A 43 3.63 -14.02 -7.21
CA LYS A 43 3.83 -14.60 -5.89
C LYS A 43 3.22 -13.64 -4.89
N TYR A 44 2.23 -14.09 -4.14
CA TYR A 44 1.65 -13.32 -3.04
C TYR A 44 2.32 -13.73 -1.75
N GLU A 45 2.58 -12.74 -0.91
CA GLU A 45 3.14 -12.89 0.42
C GLU A 45 2.19 -12.25 1.44
N GLN A 46 2.15 -12.83 2.63
CA GLN A 46 1.46 -12.20 3.74
C GLN A 46 2.33 -11.05 4.26
N ASP A 47 1.76 -9.86 4.36
CA ASP A 47 2.42 -8.64 4.83
C ASP A 47 1.58 -7.95 5.92
N HIS A 48 2.25 -7.17 6.78
CA HIS A 48 1.62 -6.35 7.81
C HIS A 48 1.38 -4.94 7.27
N LEU A 49 0.14 -4.46 7.28
CA LEU A 49 -0.19 -3.10 6.82
C LEU A 49 0.57 -2.05 7.64
N HIS A 50 0.46 -2.10 8.97
CA HIS A 50 1.41 -1.43 9.85
C HIS A 50 2.56 -2.39 10.17
N PRO A 51 3.83 -2.02 9.89
CA PRO A 51 4.98 -2.91 10.07
C PRO A 51 5.05 -3.54 11.46
N TYR A 52 5.41 -4.81 11.52
CA TYR A 52 5.46 -5.57 12.78
C TYR A 52 6.41 -4.91 13.79
N ASP A 53 7.62 -4.57 13.35
CA ASP A 53 8.69 -4.01 14.19
C ASP A 53 8.36 -2.62 14.72
N ARG A 54 7.43 -1.90 14.06
CA ARG A 54 6.96 -0.61 14.55
C ARG A 54 6.33 -0.73 15.94
N PHE A 55 5.76 -1.87 16.28
CA PHE A 55 5.13 -2.12 17.58
C PHE A 55 6.11 -2.49 18.70
N ASP A 56 7.36 -2.77 18.37
CA ASP A 56 8.42 -3.04 19.36
C ASP A 56 9.15 -1.76 19.79
N GLY A 57 8.97 -0.66 19.04
CA GLY A 57 9.45 0.67 19.38
C GLY A 57 8.63 1.39 20.46
N SER A 58 8.84 2.71 20.55
CA SER A 58 8.11 3.58 21.47
C SER A 58 6.64 3.71 21.07
N LYS A 59 5.76 3.74 22.08
CA LYS A 59 4.34 4.06 21.88
C LYS A 59 4.19 5.49 21.36
N PRO A 60 3.15 5.79 20.58
CA PRO A 60 2.76 7.17 20.32
C PRO A 60 2.47 7.94 21.62
N VAL A 61 2.69 9.26 21.60
CA VAL A 61 2.50 10.13 22.78
C VAL A 61 1.06 10.07 23.28
N SER A 62 0.10 10.11 22.35
CA SER A 62 -1.36 10.10 22.60
C SER A 62 -1.90 8.76 23.12
N VAL A 63 -1.11 7.69 23.08
CA VAL A 63 -1.58 6.32 23.38
C VAL A 63 -1.19 5.94 24.82
N THR A 64 -2.10 5.33 25.58
CA THR A 64 -1.79 4.83 26.93
C THR A 64 -0.95 3.55 26.86
N MET A 65 -0.19 3.22 27.93
CA MET A 65 0.58 1.97 27.96
C MET A 65 -0.30 0.73 27.84
N ASP A 66 -1.52 0.76 28.40
CA ASP A 66 -2.45 -0.36 28.29
C ASP A 66 -3.02 -0.52 26.88
N ALA A 67 -3.34 0.59 26.21
CA ALA A 67 -3.70 0.56 24.79
C ALA A 67 -2.56 0.01 23.94
N TRP A 68 -1.33 0.50 24.17
CA TRP A 68 -0.15 0.01 23.47
C TRP A 68 0.07 -1.50 23.64
N ARG A 69 -0.09 -2.03 24.86
CA ARG A 69 -0.03 -3.48 25.11
C ARG A 69 -1.05 -4.26 24.27
N ARG A 70 -2.29 -3.76 24.17
CA ARG A 70 -3.33 -4.38 23.32
C ARG A 70 -2.95 -4.32 21.84
N TRP A 71 -2.46 -3.17 21.38
CA TRP A 71 -2.06 -2.98 19.98
C TRP A 71 -0.95 -3.96 19.57
N ARG A 72 0.06 -4.14 20.42
CA ARG A 72 1.09 -5.17 20.20
C ARG A 72 0.49 -6.57 20.11
N GLY A 73 -0.48 -6.92 20.96
CA GLY A 73 -1.19 -8.21 20.87
C GLY A 73 -2.03 -8.40 19.60
N ASN A 74 -2.37 -7.29 18.94
CA ASN A 74 -3.18 -7.26 17.71
C ASN A 74 -2.34 -7.17 16.42
N ARG A 75 -1.05 -6.84 16.51
CA ARG A 75 -0.19 -6.58 15.34
C ARG A 75 -0.11 -7.74 14.34
N ASN A 76 -0.19 -8.99 14.80
CA ASN A 76 -0.11 -10.17 13.94
C ASN A 76 -1.48 -10.85 13.70
N ARG A 77 -2.55 -10.05 13.66
CA ARG A 77 -3.92 -10.54 13.41
C ARG A 77 -4.44 -10.04 12.08
N LEU A 78 -5.42 -10.76 11.52
CA LEU A 78 -6.00 -10.49 10.20
C LEU A 78 -6.30 -9.00 9.93
N PRO A 79 -6.83 -8.19 10.87
CA PRO A 79 -7.08 -6.78 10.60
C PRO A 79 -5.82 -5.92 10.37
N ASN A 80 -4.61 -6.40 10.70
CA ASN A 80 -3.34 -5.79 10.29
C ASN A 80 -2.62 -6.58 9.18
N LEU A 81 -3.18 -7.68 8.69
CA LEU A 81 -2.58 -8.51 7.64
C LEU A 81 -3.22 -8.26 6.27
N GLN A 82 -2.40 -8.38 5.24
CA GLN A 82 -2.69 -8.14 3.82
C GLN A 82 -2.00 -9.23 2.99
N LEU A 83 -2.63 -9.65 1.89
CA LEU A 83 -1.90 -10.36 0.83
C LEU A 83 -1.32 -9.33 -0.13
N LEU A 84 0.00 -9.29 -0.27
CA LEU A 84 0.71 -8.35 -1.12
C LEU A 84 1.51 -9.10 -2.19
N GLU A 85 1.57 -8.54 -3.40
CA GLU A 85 2.42 -9.08 -4.45
C GLU A 85 3.90 -8.95 -4.04
N GLY A 86 4.69 -10.03 -4.10
CA GLY A 86 6.05 -10.08 -3.55
C GLY A 86 7.02 -9.03 -4.11
N ARG A 87 6.83 -8.58 -5.37
CA ARG A 87 7.60 -7.44 -5.92
C ARG A 87 7.30 -6.12 -5.20
N SER A 88 6.07 -5.95 -4.70
CA SER A 88 5.67 -4.78 -3.91
C SER A 88 6.14 -4.89 -2.46
N ASN A 89 6.22 -6.11 -1.92
CA ASN A 89 6.65 -6.35 -0.53
C ASN A 89 8.11 -5.91 -0.30
N GLY A 90 9.01 -6.23 -1.24
CA GLY A 90 10.42 -5.83 -1.16
C GLY A 90 10.66 -4.31 -1.10
N SER A 91 9.71 -3.50 -1.60
CA SER A 91 9.77 -2.05 -1.51
C SER A 91 9.16 -1.49 -0.22
N LYS A 92 8.28 -2.24 0.44
CA LYS A 92 7.55 -1.77 1.62
C LYS A 92 8.33 -2.03 2.90
N ASN A 93 8.87 -3.24 3.11
CA ASN A 93 9.67 -3.59 4.29
C ASN A 93 9.14 -2.94 5.60
N ASP A 94 9.92 -2.05 6.23
CA ASP A 94 9.57 -1.33 7.47
C ASP A 94 8.90 0.04 7.27
N MET A 95 8.55 0.40 6.03
CA MET A 95 7.93 1.68 5.70
C MET A 95 6.57 1.83 6.40
N PRO A 96 6.32 2.94 7.11
CA PRO A 96 5.01 3.25 7.68
C PRO A 96 3.89 3.22 6.63
N LEU A 97 2.72 2.70 7.00
CA LEU A 97 1.57 2.56 6.09
C LEU A 97 1.20 3.88 5.40
N ILE A 98 1.23 4.99 6.15
CA ILE A 98 0.93 6.32 5.61
C ILE A 98 1.95 6.78 4.56
N GLU A 99 3.24 6.49 4.76
CA GLU A 99 4.29 6.82 3.79
C GLU A 99 4.12 5.97 2.53
N TYR A 100 3.93 4.66 2.69
CA TYR A 100 3.66 3.74 1.59
C TYR A 100 2.43 4.17 0.77
N TYR A 101 1.37 4.62 1.44
CA TYR A 101 0.18 5.14 0.79
C TYR A 101 0.42 6.46 0.06
N ASN A 102 1.24 7.35 0.62
CA ASN A 102 1.49 8.67 0.04
C ASN A 102 2.38 8.64 -1.21
N ASP A 103 3.23 7.63 -1.36
CA ASP A 103 4.05 7.40 -2.55
C ASP A 103 3.22 6.98 -3.80
N MET A 104 1.94 6.71 -3.62
CA MET A 104 1.01 6.33 -4.68
C MET A 104 0.31 7.54 -5.32
N ASN A 105 -0.03 7.43 -6.61
CA ASN A 105 -0.96 8.36 -7.26
C ASN A 105 -2.42 8.10 -6.84
N ASP A 106 -3.34 8.99 -7.22
CA ASP A 106 -4.73 8.95 -6.75
C ASP A 106 -5.48 7.65 -7.14
N ASP A 107 -5.27 7.16 -8.36
CA ASP A 107 -5.88 5.90 -8.82
C ASP A 107 -5.34 4.70 -8.03
N GLN A 108 -4.03 4.68 -7.78
CA GLN A 108 -3.38 3.64 -6.97
C GLN A 108 -3.86 3.67 -5.52
N LYS A 109 -4.03 4.87 -4.93
CA LYS A 109 -4.57 5.05 -3.57
C LYS A 109 -5.97 4.50 -3.44
N ALA A 110 -6.85 4.83 -4.40
CA ALA A 110 -8.22 4.34 -4.42
C ALA A 110 -8.28 2.81 -4.52
N GLU A 111 -7.48 2.24 -5.42
CA GLU A 111 -7.42 0.79 -5.59
C GLU A 111 -6.81 0.08 -4.37
N PHE A 112 -5.76 0.63 -3.77
CA PHE A 112 -5.14 0.08 -2.57
C PHE A 112 -6.15 -0.01 -1.41
N ARG A 113 -6.90 1.07 -1.12
CA ARG A 113 -7.93 1.06 -0.06
C ARG A 113 -8.98 0.00 -0.30
N LYS A 114 -9.45 -0.12 -1.54
CA LYS A 114 -10.45 -1.11 -1.94
C LYS A 114 -9.93 -2.55 -1.77
N GLN A 115 -8.75 -2.86 -2.30
CA GLN A 115 -8.15 -4.19 -2.23
C GLN A 115 -7.77 -4.59 -0.80
N ALA A 116 -7.24 -3.63 -0.03
CA ALA A 116 -6.85 -3.85 1.35
C ALA A 116 -8.03 -3.84 2.33
N PHE A 117 -9.26 -3.60 1.86
CA PHE A 117 -10.46 -3.43 2.70
C PHE A 117 -10.26 -2.39 3.81
N ILE A 118 -9.65 -1.25 3.46
CA ILE A 118 -9.46 -0.13 4.39
C ILE A 118 -10.66 0.82 4.25
N PRO A 119 -11.46 1.04 5.31
CA PRO A 119 -12.59 1.95 5.25
C PRO A 119 -12.18 3.40 4.98
N ASP A 120 -13.04 4.14 4.29
CA ASP A 120 -12.84 5.57 4.02
C ASP A 120 -12.87 6.40 5.31
N GLY A 121 -12.16 7.53 5.30
CA GLY A 121 -12.10 8.46 6.44
C GLY A 121 -11.23 8.01 7.62
N ILE A 122 -10.58 6.84 7.51
CA ILE A 122 -9.67 6.33 8.53
C ILE A 122 -8.22 6.75 8.24
N GLY A 123 -7.55 7.26 9.28
CA GLY A 123 -6.12 7.58 9.28
C GLY A 123 -5.25 6.34 9.14
N LEU A 124 -4.11 6.49 8.46
CA LEU A 124 -3.16 5.40 8.19
C LEU A 124 -1.88 5.51 9.03
N GLU A 125 -1.80 6.55 9.84
CA GLU A 125 -0.77 6.77 10.84
C GLU A 125 -0.94 5.77 11.99
N LEU A 126 0.14 5.45 12.68
CA LEU A 126 0.09 4.49 13.78
C LEU A 126 -0.79 4.98 14.93
N GLU A 127 -0.87 6.30 15.13
CA GLU A 127 -1.72 6.97 16.10
C GLU A 127 -3.20 6.60 15.96
N HIS A 128 -3.62 6.22 14.75
CA HIS A 128 -4.99 5.81 14.43
C HIS A 128 -5.17 4.28 14.42
N PHE A 129 -4.17 3.50 14.86
CA PHE A 129 -4.19 2.03 14.73
C PHE A 129 -5.40 1.36 15.40
N GLU A 130 -5.85 1.81 16.58
CA GLU A 130 -7.03 1.19 17.24
C GLU A 130 -8.30 1.35 16.39
N GLU A 131 -8.52 2.56 15.86
CA GLU A 131 -9.66 2.85 15.01
C GLU A 131 -9.56 2.07 13.69
N PHE A 132 -8.39 2.12 13.05
CA PHE A 132 -8.07 1.35 11.85
C PHE A 132 -8.37 -0.14 12.05
N TYR A 133 -7.85 -0.71 13.13
CA TYR A 133 -7.98 -2.13 13.43
C TYR A 133 -9.44 -2.54 13.62
N GLU A 134 -10.21 -1.83 14.45
CA GLU A 134 -11.60 -2.22 14.73
C GLU A 134 -12.52 -1.98 13.53
N LYS A 135 -12.34 -0.89 12.78
CA LYS A 135 -13.13 -0.61 11.56
C LYS A 135 -12.85 -1.62 10.46
N ARG A 136 -11.58 -1.93 10.20
CA ARG A 136 -11.18 -2.96 9.23
C ARG A 136 -11.64 -4.34 9.66
N LYS A 137 -11.54 -4.69 10.94
CA LYS A 137 -12.05 -5.96 11.50
C LYS A 137 -13.54 -6.12 11.30
N ALA A 138 -14.33 -5.07 11.55
CA ALA A 138 -15.77 -5.10 11.34
C ALA A 138 -16.12 -5.33 9.86
N LEU A 139 -15.44 -4.62 8.96
CA LEU A 139 -15.62 -4.78 7.51
C LEU A 139 -15.25 -6.20 7.05
N LEU A 140 -14.06 -6.70 7.42
CA LEU A 140 -13.61 -8.04 7.08
C LEU A 140 -14.55 -9.11 7.64
N THR A 141 -15.01 -8.97 8.88
CA THR A 141 -15.97 -9.90 9.49
C THR A 141 -17.28 -9.95 8.70
N SER A 142 -17.80 -8.79 8.29
CA SER A 142 -19.01 -8.71 7.46
C SER A 142 -18.80 -9.42 6.11
N LYS A 143 -17.67 -9.18 5.45
CA LYS A 143 -17.33 -9.85 4.18
C LYS A 143 -17.16 -11.36 4.32
N ILE A 144 -16.46 -11.82 5.35
CA ILE A 144 -16.28 -13.25 5.61
C ILE A 144 -17.63 -13.93 5.88
N ARG A 145 -18.51 -13.32 6.68
CA ARG A 145 -19.87 -13.85 6.91
C ARG A 145 -20.66 -13.94 5.61
N GLN A 146 -20.64 -12.89 4.79
CA GLN A 146 -21.31 -12.91 3.49
C GLN A 146 -20.81 -14.04 2.57
N LEU A 147 -19.53 -14.40 2.67
CA LEU A 147 -18.94 -15.49 1.88
C LEU A 147 -19.27 -16.88 2.43
N LEU A 148 -19.46 -17.00 3.75
CA LEU A 148 -19.69 -18.28 4.42
C LEU A 148 -21.18 -18.66 4.55
N GLY A 149 -22.10 -17.73 4.26
CA GLY A 149 -23.55 -17.92 4.42
C GLY A 149 -23.99 -17.79 5.87
#